data_AF-A0A146L0L3-F1
#
_entry.id   AF-A0A146L0L3-F1
#
_cell.length_a   1.000
_cell.length_b   1.000
_cell.length_c   1.000
_cell.angle_alpha   90.00
_cell.angle_beta   90.00
_cell.angle_gamma   90.00
#
_symmetry.space_group_name_H-M   'P 1'
#
loop_
_entity.id
_entity.type
_entity.pdbx_description
1 polymer ?
#
loop_
_entity_poly.entity_id
_entity_poly.type
_entity_poly.pdbx_seq_one_letter_code
_entity_poly.pdbx_strand_id
1 'polypeptide(L)'
;MATTTNGNGNLVDEFEEAFQSCLSVLTKEEALATMEKDEIKAEVDHSILRFLDLARQMEAFFLQKRFLLSALKPELVVREDTNDLKVELARKEELLKRHHEKIAMWQNLLADLQGWAKSPAGAGAQGPAGSTPGPGPGGPGTPSGMNGAPPGGPSGTPPQATAAMIQQQLQQQQQQQQ
;
A
#
# COMPACT_ATOMS: atom_id res chain seq x y z
N MET A 1 4.33 37.57 -1.39
CA MET A 1 5.48 38.11 -2.15
C MET A 1 6.18 36.92 -2.78
N ALA A 2 6.17 36.84 -4.11
CA ALA A 2 6.93 35.82 -4.84
C ALA A 2 8.35 36.34 -5.01
N THR A 3 9.31 35.78 -4.28
CA THR A 3 10.73 36.05 -4.53
C THR A 3 11.12 35.33 -5.81
N THR A 4 11.29 36.11 -6.87
CA THR A 4 11.96 35.72 -8.11
C THR A 4 13.36 35.22 -7.75
N THR A 5 13.62 33.93 -7.96
CA THR A 5 15.00 33.43 -7.92
C THR A 5 15.73 33.98 -9.14
N ASN A 6 16.52 35.03 -8.90
CA ASN A 6 17.52 35.55 -9.81
C ASN A 6 18.82 34.77 -9.54
N GLY A 7 18.88 33.55 -10.08
CA GLY A 7 20.10 32.78 -10.23
C GLY A 7 20.20 32.37 -11.69
N ASN A 8 21.28 32.73 -12.37
CA ASN A 8 21.51 32.41 -13.78
C ASN A 8 21.77 30.91 -14.04
N GLY A 9 21.57 30.03 -13.04
CA GLY A 9 21.73 28.58 -13.09
C GLY A 9 20.40 27.83 -13.01
N ASN A 10 20.39 26.59 -13.50
CA ASN A 10 19.28 25.68 -13.32
C ASN A 10 19.22 25.23 -11.84
N LEU A 11 18.07 25.39 -11.17
CA LEU A 11 17.87 25.05 -9.76
C LEU A 11 18.27 23.59 -9.44
N VAL A 12 18.09 22.69 -10.40
CA VAL A 12 18.49 21.28 -10.25
C VAL A 12 20.01 21.15 -10.21
N ASP A 13 20.72 21.88 -11.06
CA ASP A 13 22.20 21.85 -11.11
C ASP A 13 22.78 22.43 -9.81
N GLU A 14 22.19 23.52 -9.29
CA GLU A 14 22.61 24.12 -8.02
C GLU A 14 22.37 23.18 -6.83
N PHE A 15 21.24 22.46 -6.82
CA PHE A 15 20.94 21.45 -5.81
C PHE A 15 21.90 20.26 -5.88
N GLU A 16 22.20 19.79 -7.10
CA GLU A 16 23.17 18.72 -7.32
C GLU A 16 24.57 19.13 -6.85
N GLU A 17 25.00 20.34 -7.16
CA GLU A 17 26.27 20.89 -6.70
C GLU A 17 26.32 20.96 -5.16
N ALA A 18 25.26 21.44 -4.52
CA ALA A 18 25.19 21.50 -3.06
C ALA A 18 25.21 20.09 -2.42
N PHE A 19 24.56 19.10 -3.04
CA PHE A 19 24.65 17.71 -2.60
C PHE A 19 26.07 17.16 -2.71
N GLN A 20 26.74 17.41 -3.83
CA GLN A 20 28.14 17.02 -4.04
C GLN A 20 29.07 17.72 -3.03
N SER A 21 28.80 18.99 -2.71
CA SER A 21 29.55 19.75 -1.69
C SER A 21 29.45 19.07 -0.32
N CYS A 22 28.26 18.67 0.14
CA CYS A 22 28.09 17.92 1.39
C CYS A 22 28.90 16.61 1.41
N LEU A 23 28.92 15.87 0.29
CA LEU A 23 29.69 14.64 0.14
C LEU A 23 31.21 14.88 0.11
N SER A 24 31.65 16.00 -0.47
CA SER A 24 33.07 16.30 -0.62
C SER A 24 33.77 16.49 0.73
N VAL A 25 33.07 17.06 1.71
CA VAL A 25 33.56 17.22 3.08
C VAL A 25 33.70 15.88 3.81
N LEU A 26 33.05 14.81 3.35
CA LEU A 26 33.18 13.47 3.92
C LEU A 26 34.23 12.59 3.21
N THR A 27 34.63 12.96 2.00
CA THR A 27 35.37 12.08 1.09
C THR A 27 36.76 12.60 0.70
N LYS A 28 37.07 13.88 0.93
CA LYS A 28 38.38 14.47 0.66
C LYS A 28 39.26 14.49 1.91
N GLU A 29 39.70 13.31 2.32
CA GLU A 29 40.51 13.08 3.53
C GLU A 29 41.85 13.85 3.53
N GLU A 30 42.49 14.03 2.35
CA GLU A 30 43.75 14.79 2.22
C GLU A 30 43.59 16.30 2.49
N ALA A 31 42.46 16.90 2.11
CA ALA A 31 42.20 18.33 2.36
C ALA A 31 41.88 18.58 3.84
N LEU A 32 41.10 17.67 4.45
CA LEU A 32 40.75 17.73 5.87
C LEU A 32 41.96 17.59 6.80
N ALA A 33 42.97 16.80 6.42
CA ALA A 33 44.17 16.58 7.23
C ALA A 33 44.98 17.88 7.48
N THR A 34 44.76 18.91 6.66
CA THR A 34 45.44 20.21 6.76
C THR A 34 44.59 21.32 7.39
N MET A 35 43.29 21.09 7.59
CA MET A 35 42.34 22.10 8.09
C MET A 35 42.15 22.01 9.60
N GLU A 36 41.87 23.16 10.22
CA GLU A 36 41.53 23.20 11.64
C GLU A 36 40.11 22.65 11.86
N LYS A 37 39.90 21.97 13.00
CA LYS A 37 38.60 21.35 13.35
C LYS A 37 37.42 22.34 13.27
N ASP A 38 37.62 23.58 13.67
CA ASP A 38 36.57 24.60 13.66
C ASP A 38 36.26 25.08 12.22
N GLU A 39 37.26 25.06 11.33
CA GLU A 39 37.09 25.36 9.91
C GLU A 39 36.30 24.24 9.21
N ILE A 40 36.67 22.97 9.47
CA ILE A 40 35.94 21.80 8.97
C ILE A 40 34.48 21.87 9.42
N LYS A 41 34.24 22.18 10.70
CA LYS A 41 32.88 22.29 11.24
C LYS A 41 32.09 23.39 10.54
N ALA A 42 32.69 24.57 10.34
CA ALA A 42 32.03 25.67 9.65
C ALA A 42 31.67 25.31 8.19
N GLU A 43 32.55 24.59 7.49
CA GLU A 43 32.29 24.14 6.12
C GLU A 43 31.19 23.07 6.04
N VAL A 44 31.17 22.12 6.98
CA VAL A 44 30.07 21.15 7.13
C VAL A 44 28.74 21.88 7.34
N ASP A 45 28.69 22.78 8.33
CA ASP A 45 27.47 23.51 8.66
C ASP A 45 26.99 24.36 7.48
N HIS A 46 27.92 25.01 6.77
CA HIS A 46 27.59 25.82 5.58
C HIS A 46 27.03 24.96 4.42
N SER A 47 27.71 23.86 4.08
CA SER A 47 27.29 22.98 2.99
C SER A 47 25.90 22.37 3.25
N ILE A 48 25.64 21.93 4.48
CA ILE A 48 24.33 21.38 4.88
C ILE A 48 23.24 22.44 4.80
N LEU A 49 23.47 23.64 5.33
CA LEU A 49 22.48 24.72 5.29
C LEU A 49 22.14 25.11 3.85
N ARG A 50 23.15 25.27 2.99
CA ARG A 50 22.96 25.54 1.57
C ARG A 50 22.16 24.44 0.87
N PHE A 51 22.47 23.18 1.12
CA PHE A 51 21.74 22.04 0.57
C PHE A 51 20.27 22.03 1.01
N LEU A 52 19.99 22.26 2.30
CA LEU A 52 18.63 22.30 2.83
C LEU A 52 17.80 23.46 2.24
N ASP A 53 18.42 24.62 2.04
CA ASP A 53 17.75 25.77 1.42
C ASP A 53 17.40 25.50 -0.04
N LEU A 54 18.31 24.87 -0.80
CA LEU A 54 18.05 24.46 -2.17
C LEU A 54 17.02 23.32 -2.26
N ALA A 55 17.03 22.38 -1.32
CA ALA A 55 16.02 21.32 -1.22
C ALA A 55 14.62 21.91 -1.05
N ARG A 56 14.48 22.90 -0.15
CA ARG A 56 13.22 23.62 0.07
C ARG A 56 12.79 24.40 -1.16
N GLN A 57 13.72 25.03 -1.87
CA GLN A 57 13.42 25.73 -3.11
C GLN A 57 12.96 24.77 -4.21
N MET A 58 13.58 23.58 -4.35
CA MET A 58 13.14 22.54 -5.25
C MET A 58 11.73 22.06 -4.92
N GLU A 59 11.45 21.78 -3.65
CA GLU A 59 10.12 21.38 -3.21
C GLU A 59 9.07 22.44 -3.57
N ALA A 60 9.33 23.70 -3.23
CA ALA A 60 8.44 24.81 -3.55
C ALA A 60 8.22 24.95 -5.07
N PHE A 61 9.29 24.81 -5.87
CA PHE A 61 9.23 24.87 -7.32
C PHE A 61 8.32 23.77 -7.89
N PHE A 62 8.51 22.51 -7.49
CA PHE A 62 7.69 21.41 -8.00
C PHE A 62 6.26 21.47 -7.50
N LEU A 63 6.02 21.91 -6.26
CA LEU A 63 4.67 22.14 -5.75
C LEU A 63 3.94 23.22 -6.57
N GLN A 64 4.61 24.33 -6.90
CA GLN A 64 4.04 25.37 -7.73
C GLN A 64 3.75 24.86 -9.16
N LYS A 65 4.67 24.10 -9.77
CA LYS A 65 4.45 23.48 -11.09
C LYS A 65 3.27 22.50 -11.07
N ARG A 66 3.17 21.66 -10.03
CA ARG A 66 2.07 20.70 -9.87
C ARG A 66 0.73 21.41 -9.69
N PHE A 67 0.66 22.44 -8.85
CA PHE A 67 -0.53 23.27 -8.71
C PHE A 67 -0.95 23.87 -10.05
N LEU A 68 0.00 24.46 -10.80
CA LEU A 68 -0.29 25.01 -12.12
C LEU A 68 -0.78 23.96 -13.11
N LEU A 69 -0.21 22.75 -13.10
CA LEU A 69 -0.67 21.65 -13.94
C LEU A 69 -2.09 21.21 -13.59
N SER A 70 -2.44 21.12 -12.30
CA SER A 70 -3.82 20.78 -11.91
C SER A 70 -4.85 21.82 -12.38
N ALA A 71 -4.47 23.09 -12.44
CA ALA A 71 -5.36 24.16 -12.88
C ALA A 71 -5.43 24.29 -14.42
N LEU A 72 -4.30 24.15 -15.10
CA LEU A 72 -4.21 24.41 -16.55
C LEU A 72 -4.32 23.16 -17.43
N LYS A 73 -4.04 21.97 -16.89
CA LYS A 73 -4.03 20.69 -17.62
C LYS A 73 -4.58 19.55 -16.76
N PRO A 74 -5.79 19.66 -16.21
CA PRO A 74 -6.38 18.63 -15.35
C PRO A 74 -6.50 17.26 -16.03
N GLU A 75 -6.62 17.21 -17.36
CA GLU A 75 -6.70 15.98 -18.15
C GLU A 75 -5.39 15.19 -18.12
N LEU A 76 -4.25 15.86 -17.94
CA LEU A 76 -2.97 15.16 -17.78
C LEU A 76 -2.90 14.48 -16.41
N VAL A 77 -3.36 15.16 -15.35
CA VAL A 77 -3.38 14.62 -13.99
C VAL A 77 -4.29 13.39 -13.95
N VAL A 78 -5.52 13.50 -14.46
CA VAL A 78 -6.47 12.37 -14.51
C VAL A 78 -5.92 11.20 -15.33
N ARG A 79 -5.18 11.48 -16.40
CA ARG A 79 -4.56 10.44 -17.24
C ARG A 79 -3.45 9.70 -16.52
N GLU A 80 -2.61 10.42 -15.78
CA GLU A 80 -1.58 9.83 -14.92
C GLU A 80 -2.20 8.93 -13.86
N ASP A 81 -3.17 9.45 -13.09
CA ASP A 81 -3.90 8.68 -12.07
C ASP A 81 -4.55 7.43 -12.68
N THR A 82 -5.15 7.55 -13.87
CA THR A 82 -5.75 6.42 -14.58
C THR A 82 -4.72 5.37 -14.95
N ASN A 83 -3.51 5.77 -15.34
CA ASN A 83 -2.44 4.83 -15.68
C ASN A 83 -1.93 4.11 -14.43
N ASP A 84 -1.74 4.81 -13.32
CA ASP A 84 -1.34 4.22 -12.05
C ASP A 84 -2.36 3.19 -11.56
N LEU A 85 -3.65 3.52 -11.66
CA LEU A 85 -4.74 2.60 -11.33
C LEU A 85 -4.74 1.36 -12.23
N LYS A 86 -4.47 1.50 -13.53
CA LYS A 86 -4.37 0.36 -14.45
C LYS A 86 -3.19 -0.56 -14.10
N VAL A 87 -2.03 0.01 -13.77
CA VAL A 87 -0.85 -0.77 -13.35
C VAL A 87 -1.15 -1.52 -12.06
N GLU A 88 -1.74 -0.84 -11.07
CA GLU A 88 -2.09 -1.47 -9.79
C GLU A 88 -3.17 -2.55 -9.96
N LEU A 89 -4.16 -2.32 -10.84
CA LEU A 89 -5.16 -3.34 -11.18
C LEU A 89 -4.51 -4.59 -11.75
N ALA A 90 -3.65 -4.44 -12.78
CA ALA A 90 -2.95 -5.57 -13.38
C ALA A 90 -2.10 -6.35 -12.36
N ARG A 91 -1.42 -5.63 -11.45
CA ARG A 91 -0.64 -6.26 -10.36
C ARG A 91 -1.54 -7.07 -9.43
N LYS A 92 -2.74 -6.57 -9.10
CA LYS A 92 -3.73 -7.27 -8.27
C LYS A 92 -4.31 -8.48 -8.98
N GLU A 93 -4.62 -8.39 -10.28
CA GLU A 93 -5.09 -9.52 -11.08
C GLU A 93 -4.07 -10.67 -11.09
N GLU A 94 -2.78 -10.36 -11.27
CA GLU A 94 -1.72 -11.37 -11.23
C GLU A 94 -1.56 -11.99 -9.83
N LEU A 95 -1.74 -11.20 -8.76
CA LEU A 95 -1.74 -11.75 -7.41
C LEU A 95 -2.92 -12.70 -7.18
N LEU A 96 -4.12 -12.32 -7.60
CA LEU A 96 -5.31 -13.15 -7.53
C LEU A 96 -5.13 -14.44 -8.32
N LYS A 97 -4.60 -14.38 -9.54
CA LYS A 97 -4.32 -15.56 -10.36
C LYS A 97 -3.43 -16.57 -9.63
N ARG A 98 -2.31 -16.10 -9.06
CA ARG A 98 -1.41 -16.95 -8.24
C ARG A 98 -2.09 -17.57 -7.02
N HIS A 99 -3.03 -16.87 -6.40
CA HIS A 99 -3.81 -17.42 -5.30
C HIS A 99 -4.79 -18.49 -5.76
N HIS A 100 -5.49 -18.28 -6.88
CA HIS A 100 -6.38 -19.29 -7.46
C HIS A 100 -5.60 -20.56 -7.87
N GLU A 101 -4.40 -20.42 -8.43
CA GLU A 101 -3.52 -21.54 -8.74
C GLU A 101 -3.14 -22.36 -7.50
N LYS A 102 -2.79 -21.69 -6.39
CA LYS A 102 -2.51 -22.36 -5.11
C LYS A 102 -3.73 -23.07 -4.55
N ILE A 103 -4.90 -22.44 -4.62
CA ILE A 103 -6.16 -23.05 -4.18
C ILE A 103 -6.44 -24.31 -4.99
N ALA A 104 -6.32 -24.24 -6.33
CA ALA A 104 -6.51 -25.40 -7.20
C ALA A 104 -5.53 -26.54 -6.85
N MET A 105 -4.26 -26.21 -6.60
CA MET A 105 -3.26 -27.19 -6.15
C MET A 105 -3.68 -27.87 -4.85
N TRP A 106 -4.11 -27.11 -3.85
CA TRP A 106 -4.55 -27.66 -2.56
C TRP A 106 -5.82 -28.48 -2.68
N GLN A 107 -6.78 -28.06 -3.51
CA GLN A 107 -8.00 -28.82 -3.79
C GLN A 107 -7.67 -30.17 -4.43
N ASN A 108 -6.76 -30.20 -5.41
CA ASN A 108 -6.31 -31.45 -6.04
C ASN A 108 -5.63 -32.38 -5.02
N LEU A 109 -4.72 -31.84 -4.20
CA LEU A 109 -4.05 -32.62 -3.16
C LEU A 109 -5.03 -33.26 -2.15
N LEU A 110 -6.07 -32.51 -1.76
CA LEU A 110 -7.13 -33.02 -0.88
C LEU A 110 -7.98 -34.10 -1.56
N ALA A 111 -8.30 -33.93 -2.84
CA ALA A 111 -9.05 -34.91 -3.62
C ALA A 111 -8.28 -36.24 -3.75
N ASP A 112 -6.97 -36.18 -4.00
CA ASP A 112 -6.10 -37.35 -4.08
C ASP A 112 -6.04 -38.12 -2.74
N LEU A 113 -5.97 -37.40 -1.62
CA LEU A 113 -6.02 -37.99 -0.27
C LEU A 113 -7.32 -38.74 0.00
N GLN A 114 -8.46 -38.16 -0.40
CA GLN A 114 -9.78 -38.79 -0.25
C GLN A 114 -9.96 -39.99 -1.20
N GLY A 115 -9.34 -39.96 -2.39
CA GLY A 115 -9.27 -41.09 -3.31
C GLY A 115 -8.43 -42.24 -2.77
N TRP A 116 -7.30 -41.94 -2.12
CA TRP A 116 -6.45 -42.95 -1.46
C TRP A 116 -7.20 -43.71 -0.36
N ALA A 117 -7.97 -43.02 0.47
CA ALA A 117 -8.77 -43.63 1.54
C ALA A 117 -9.86 -44.60 1.04
N LYS A 118 -10.22 -44.54 -0.26
CA LYS A 118 -11.20 -45.42 -0.91
C LYS A 118 -10.56 -46.55 -1.73
N SER A 119 -9.23 -46.61 -1.81
CA SER A 119 -8.52 -47.67 -2.54
C SER A 119 -8.54 -48.97 -1.73
N PRO A 120 -8.84 -50.15 -2.32
CA PRO A 120 -9.03 -51.41 -1.58
C PRO A 120 -7.80 -51.88 -0.79
N ALA A 121 -6.62 -51.33 -1.09
CA ALA A 121 -5.37 -51.66 -0.41
C ALA A 121 -5.26 -51.11 1.03
N GLY A 122 -6.13 -50.18 1.44
CA GLY A 122 -6.14 -49.60 2.79
C GLY A 122 -7.05 -50.31 3.80
N ALA A 123 -7.91 -51.23 3.36
CA ALA A 123 -8.90 -51.90 4.22
C ALA A 123 -8.38 -53.19 4.90
N GLY A 124 -7.07 -53.42 4.90
CA GLY A 124 -6.42 -54.67 5.32
C GLY A 124 -5.86 -54.70 6.74
N ALA A 125 -6.43 -53.98 7.71
CA ALA A 125 -6.03 -54.08 9.11
C ALA A 125 -7.26 -54.30 10.01
N GLN A 126 -7.94 -55.42 9.78
CA GLN A 126 -8.98 -55.93 10.66
C GLN A 126 -8.31 -56.57 11.88
N GLY A 127 -8.21 -55.82 12.99
CA GLY A 127 -7.81 -56.37 14.30
C GLY A 127 -8.89 -57.30 14.87
N PRO A 128 -8.52 -58.37 15.61
CA PRO A 128 -9.44 -59.45 15.94
C PRO A 128 -10.45 -59.02 17.02
N ALA A 129 -11.70 -59.43 16.79
CA ALA A 129 -12.83 -59.28 17.68
C ALA A 129 -12.56 -59.89 19.07
N GLY A 130 -12.66 -59.06 20.11
CA GLY A 130 -12.71 -59.47 21.51
C GLY A 130 -14.14 -59.32 22.04
N SER A 131 -14.72 -60.44 22.46
CA SER A 131 -16.08 -60.64 22.97
C SER A 131 -16.25 -60.17 24.42
N THR A 132 -17.38 -59.52 24.75
CA THR A 132 -18.01 -59.59 26.10
C THR A 132 -19.52 -59.30 26.02
N PRO A 133 -20.40 -60.00 26.80
CA PRO A 133 -21.85 -59.91 26.67
C PRO A 133 -22.59 -59.22 27.84
N GLY A 134 -23.56 -58.36 27.51
CA GLY A 134 -24.82 -58.09 28.26
C GLY A 134 -24.78 -57.21 29.54
N PRO A 135 -25.92 -57.00 30.22
CA PRO A 135 -27.01 -56.05 29.84
C PRO A 135 -27.42 -55.10 31.00
N GLY A 136 -28.06 -53.95 30.71
CA GLY A 136 -28.80 -53.19 31.74
C GLY A 136 -28.94 -51.67 31.53
N PRO A 137 -29.91 -50.99 32.20
CA PRO A 137 -30.86 -50.09 31.53
C PRO A 137 -30.82 -48.62 32.01
N GLY A 138 -31.39 -47.71 31.23
CA GLY A 138 -32.02 -46.49 31.77
C GLY A 138 -31.66 -45.16 31.09
N GLY A 139 -32.71 -44.42 30.70
CA GLY A 139 -32.68 -42.95 30.70
C GLY A 139 -32.86 -42.28 29.33
N PRO A 140 -33.49 -41.08 29.29
CA PRO A 140 -34.45 -40.71 28.25
C PRO A 140 -33.84 -39.87 27.11
N GLY A 141 -34.56 -39.83 25.99
CA GLY A 141 -34.24 -38.99 24.85
C GLY A 141 -34.37 -37.49 25.13
N THR A 142 -33.58 -36.71 24.39
CA THR A 142 -33.80 -35.29 24.10
C THR A 142 -33.26 -34.96 22.70
N PRO A 143 -33.80 -33.92 22.05
CA PRO A 143 -33.93 -33.85 20.59
C PRO A 143 -32.77 -33.12 19.92
N SER A 144 -32.42 -33.56 18.72
CA SER A 144 -31.56 -32.81 17.79
C SER A 144 -32.30 -31.56 17.31
N GLY A 145 -31.93 -30.42 17.88
CA GLY A 145 -32.41 -29.10 17.51
C GLY A 145 -31.73 -28.54 16.27
N MET A 146 -32.57 -27.88 15.46
CA MET A 146 -32.32 -26.79 14.53
C MET A 146 -31.18 -26.85 13.51
N ASN A 147 -31.64 -26.97 12.25
CA ASN A 147 -31.16 -26.19 11.11
C ASN A 147 -30.74 -24.76 11.50
N GLY A 148 -29.50 -24.39 11.18
CA GLY A 148 -28.99 -23.01 11.19
C GLY A 148 -28.30 -22.73 9.87
N ALA A 149 -28.93 -21.88 9.04
CA ALA A 149 -28.40 -21.37 7.77
C ALA A 149 -27.10 -20.57 7.96
N PRO A 150 -26.23 -20.48 6.92
CA PRO A 150 -25.05 -19.62 6.98
C PRO A 150 -25.45 -18.12 6.91
N PRO A 151 -24.74 -17.24 7.65
CA PRO A 151 -25.07 -15.83 7.72
C PRO A 151 -24.71 -15.09 6.43
N GLY A 152 -25.57 -14.13 6.08
CA GLY A 152 -25.52 -13.32 4.86
C GLY A 152 -24.29 -12.42 4.74
N GLY A 153 -24.04 -12.05 3.48
CA GLY A 153 -22.94 -11.19 3.07
C GLY A 153 -23.09 -9.72 3.50
N PRO A 154 -22.00 -8.94 3.44
CA PRO A 154 -22.04 -7.52 3.78
C PRO A 154 -22.68 -6.73 2.63
N SER A 155 -23.93 -6.35 2.82
CA SER A 155 -24.57 -5.26 2.08
C SER A 155 -23.90 -3.95 2.47
N GLY A 156 -23.02 -3.45 1.59
CA GLY A 156 -22.45 -2.11 1.68
C GLY A 156 -23.52 -1.05 1.35
N THR A 157 -24.01 -0.36 2.38
CA THR A 157 -24.74 0.90 2.22
C THR A 157 -23.75 2.01 1.89
N PRO A 158 -23.95 2.81 0.82
CA PRO A 158 -23.13 4.01 0.61
C PRO A 158 -23.45 5.08 1.67
N PRO A 159 -22.49 5.92 2.09
CA PRO A 159 -22.74 6.97 3.06
C PRO A 159 -23.51 8.11 2.38
N GLN A 160 -24.83 8.02 2.39
CA GLN A 160 -25.74 9.03 1.83
C GLN A 160 -25.63 10.39 2.54
N ALA A 161 -25.00 10.45 3.72
CA ALA A 161 -24.75 11.69 4.46
C ALA A 161 -23.73 12.60 3.78
N THR A 162 -22.69 12.06 3.12
CA THR A 162 -21.62 12.87 2.54
C THR A 162 -22.04 13.54 1.22
N ALA A 163 -22.88 12.85 0.43
CA ALA A 163 -23.39 13.39 -0.84
C ALA A 163 -24.37 14.56 -0.63
N ALA A 164 -25.23 14.49 0.39
CA ALA A 164 -26.17 15.56 0.70
C ALA A 164 -25.47 16.86 1.16
N MET A 165 -24.35 16.74 1.90
CA MET A 165 -23.60 17.89 2.39
C MET A 165 -22.90 18.67 1.26
N ILE A 166 -22.34 17.96 0.28
CA ILE A 166 -21.70 18.57 -0.90
C ILE A 166 -22.72 19.32 -1.76
N GLN A 167 -23.93 18.77 -1.93
CA GLN A 167 -24.98 19.42 -2.71
C GLN A 167 -25.48 20.73 -2.05
N GLN A 168 -25.53 20.76 -0.71
CA GLN A 168 -25.94 21.97 0.02
C GLN A 168 -24.87 23.08 -0.07
N GLN A 169 -23.59 22.73 -0.10
CA GLN A 169 -22.51 23.72 -0.21
C GLN A 169 -22.49 24.39 -1.59
N LEU A 170 -22.78 23.63 -2.66
CA LEU A 170 -22.79 24.18 -4.02
C LEU A 170 -23.93 25.18 -4.25
N GLN A 171 -25.09 24.95 -3.61
CA GLN A 171 -26.25 25.85 -3.73
C GLN A 171 -26.02 27.19 -3.02
N GLN A 172 -25.27 27.19 -1.90
CA GLN A 172 -24.91 28.42 -1.19
C GLN A 172 -23.94 29.31 -2.00
N GLN A 173 -23.02 28.70 -2.75
CA GLN A 173 -22.05 29.46 -3.56
C GLN A 173 -22.71 30.17 -4.76
N GLN A 174 -23.81 29.60 -5.28
CA GLN A 174 -24.54 30.20 -6.41
C GLN A 174 -25.39 31.41 -6.00
N GLN A 175 -25.82 31.48 -4.73
CA GLN A 175 -26.58 32.62 -4.20
C GLN A 175 -25.71 33.84 -3.87
N GLN A 176 -24.40 33.68 -3.69
CA GLN A 176 -23.49 34.82 -3.46
C GLN A 176 -23.02 35.50 -4.77
N GLN A 177 -23.39 34.96 -5.93
CA GLN A 177 -23.04 35.52 -7.25
C GLN A 177 -24.19 36.27 -7.94
N GLN A 178 -25.34 36.42 -7.29
CA GLN A 178 -26.41 37.37 -7.69
C GLN A 178 -26.52 38.48 -6.66
#